data_AF-Q84N61-F1
#
_entry.id   AF-Q84N61-F1
#
_cell.length_a   1.000
_cell.length_b   1.000
_cell.length_c   1.000
_cell.angle_alpha   90.00
_cell.angle_beta   90.00
_cell.angle_gamma   90.00
#
_symmetry.space_group_name_H-M   'P 1'
#
loop_
_entity.id
_entity.type
_entity.pdbx_description
1 polymer ?
#
loop_
_entity_poly.entity_id
_entity_poly.type
_entity_poly.pdbx_seq_one_letter_code
_entity_poly.pdbx_strand_id
1 'polypeptide(L)'
;PPTSTNVPMSLTAIVRLKVPEAIWSNGSNTPVSAAEILSRLPDAPPTADAENLQRLLRVLTSFGVFSEHLDTTSSSSSSTSERRYCLTEVGQTLVSFDESCPSHGAYVLQHHQETLLKAWPFLHTAILDASTEPFARVNGEPAYQYYGKNDELNKNMQYAMSGVSVPYMKALLGSGYDGFEGVKTLVDVGG
;
A
#
# COMPACT_ATOMS: atom_id res chain seq x y z
N PRO A 1 13.00 -16.27 8.37
CA PRO A 1 11.85 -15.34 8.32
C PRO A 1 12.34 -13.91 8.04
N PRO A 2 11.78 -13.18 7.07
CA PRO A 2 12.00 -11.73 6.98
C PRO A 2 11.62 -11.10 8.33
N THR A 3 12.44 -10.19 8.85
CA THR A 3 12.14 -9.46 10.08
C THR A 3 10.81 -8.71 9.89
N SER A 4 9.98 -8.62 10.93
CA SER A 4 8.61 -8.07 10.85
C SER A 4 8.51 -6.69 10.20
N THR A 5 9.60 -5.91 10.20
CA THR A 5 9.68 -4.57 9.59
C THR A 5 9.90 -4.61 8.07
N ASN A 6 10.52 -5.65 7.52
CA ASN A 6 10.91 -5.67 6.10
C ASN A 6 9.70 -5.70 5.17
N VAL A 7 8.63 -6.40 5.56
CA VAL A 7 7.42 -6.56 4.75
C VAL A 7 6.66 -5.25 4.57
N PRO A 8 6.27 -4.52 5.65
CA PRO A 8 5.58 -3.24 5.51
C PRO A 8 6.44 -2.20 4.78
N MET A 9 7.75 -2.20 4.99
CA MET A 9 8.65 -1.28 4.30
C MET A 9 8.85 -1.64 2.82
N SER A 10 8.87 -2.92 2.47
CA SER A 10 8.89 -3.37 1.07
C SER A 10 7.58 -3.00 0.37
N LEU A 11 6.44 -3.18 1.03
CA LEU A 11 5.13 -2.77 0.53
C LEU A 11 5.07 -1.26 0.30
N THR A 12 5.55 -0.48 1.26
CA THR A 12 5.65 0.98 1.14
C THR A 12 6.53 1.37 -0.05
N ALA A 13 7.66 0.70 -0.25
CA ALA A 13 8.56 0.97 -1.37
C ALA A 13 7.89 0.72 -2.73
N ILE A 14 7.23 -0.43 -2.92
CA ILE A 14 6.60 -0.73 -4.22
C ILE A 14 5.39 0.16 -4.50
N VAL A 15 4.65 0.60 -3.46
CA VAL A 15 3.56 1.58 -3.61
C VAL A 15 4.12 2.95 -3.98
N ARG A 16 5.19 3.43 -3.33
CA ARG A 16 5.85 4.69 -3.70
C ARG A 16 6.35 4.70 -5.14
N LEU A 17 6.83 3.55 -5.61
CA LEU A 17 7.31 3.36 -6.98
C LEU A 17 6.17 3.19 -8.00
N LYS A 18 4.89 3.12 -7.59
CA LYS A 18 3.75 2.82 -8.47
C LYS A 18 3.89 1.48 -9.23
N VAL A 19 4.52 0.50 -8.59
CA VAL A 19 4.71 -0.85 -9.15
C VAL A 19 3.38 -1.58 -9.41
N PRO A 20 2.36 -1.53 -8.51
CA PRO A 20 1.06 -2.14 -8.81
C PRO A 20 0.43 -1.59 -10.09
N GLU A 21 0.43 -0.27 -10.28
CA GLU A 21 -0.07 0.40 -11.48
C GLU A 21 0.73 0.00 -12.72
N ALA A 22 2.06 -0.10 -12.61
CA ALA A 22 2.92 -0.52 -13.71
C ALA A 22 2.68 -1.99 -14.14
N ILE A 23 2.33 -2.87 -13.20
CA ILE A 23 1.91 -4.24 -13.53
C ILE A 23 0.53 -4.26 -14.19
N TRP A 24 -0.43 -3.48 -13.66
CA TRP A 24 -1.80 -3.38 -14.19
C TRP A 24 -1.92 -2.59 -15.50
N SER A 25 -0.82 -2.05 -16.03
CA SER A 25 -0.82 -1.20 -17.23
C SER A 25 -1.61 -1.81 -18.40
N ASN A 26 -2.31 -0.97 -19.17
CA ASN A 26 -3.20 -1.36 -20.27
C ASN A 26 -4.43 -2.17 -19.84
N GLY A 27 -4.85 -2.06 -18.58
CA GLY A 27 -6.08 -2.67 -18.08
C GLY A 27 -6.00 -4.19 -17.94
N SER A 28 -4.80 -4.75 -17.87
CA SER A 28 -4.58 -6.19 -17.80
C SER A 28 -3.49 -6.56 -16.80
N ASN A 29 -3.73 -7.62 -16.04
CA ASN A 29 -2.82 -8.13 -15.01
C ASN A 29 -1.97 -9.30 -15.56
N THR A 30 -1.30 -9.06 -16.69
CA THR A 30 -0.45 -10.10 -17.32
C THR A 30 0.90 -10.23 -16.58
N PRO A 31 1.50 -11.44 -16.51
CA PRO A 31 2.80 -11.61 -15.88
C PRO A 31 3.91 -10.82 -16.59
N VAL A 32 4.62 -9.98 -15.83
CA VAL A 32 5.67 -9.07 -16.34
C VAL A 32 6.97 -9.19 -15.55
N SER A 33 8.12 -9.04 -16.23
CA SER A 33 9.43 -9.12 -15.57
C SER A 33 9.75 -7.83 -14.81
N ALA A 34 10.70 -7.89 -13.87
CA ALA A 34 11.10 -6.71 -13.11
C ALA A 34 11.66 -5.59 -14.01
N ALA A 35 12.34 -5.94 -15.10
CA ALA A 35 12.84 -4.97 -16.07
C ALA A 35 11.70 -4.26 -16.83
N GLU A 36 10.67 -4.99 -17.24
CA GLU A 36 9.47 -4.42 -17.87
C GLU A 36 8.69 -3.52 -16.92
N ILE A 37 8.62 -3.88 -15.63
CA ILE A 37 8.00 -3.01 -14.62
C ILE A 37 8.79 -1.71 -14.51
N LEU A 38 10.12 -1.76 -14.40
CA LEU A 38 10.96 -0.56 -14.33
C LEU A 38 10.79 0.35 -15.54
N SER A 39 10.71 -0.20 -16.75
CA SER A 39 10.54 0.60 -17.97
C SER A 39 9.18 1.30 -18.05
N ARG A 40 8.22 0.93 -17.21
CA ARG A 40 6.89 1.55 -17.11
C ARG A 40 6.80 2.58 -15.99
N LEU A 41 7.81 2.67 -15.12
CA LEU A 41 7.80 3.65 -14.04
C LEU A 41 8.09 5.05 -14.59
N PRO A 42 7.30 6.07 -14.23
CA PRO A 42 7.44 7.41 -14.81
C PRO A 42 8.79 8.07 -14.49
N ASP A 43 9.37 7.79 -13.32
CA ASP A 43 10.55 8.47 -12.79
C ASP A 43 11.76 7.54 -12.57
N ALA A 44 11.78 6.34 -13.17
CA ALA A 44 12.90 5.43 -13.02
C ALA A 44 14.14 5.94 -13.78
N PRO A 45 15.29 6.18 -13.11
CA PRO A 45 16.51 6.57 -13.79
C PRO A 45 17.09 5.39 -14.61
N PRO A 46 17.93 5.64 -15.62
CA PRO A 46 18.60 4.58 -16.39
C PRO A 46 19.47 3.64 -15.53
N THR A 47 19.85 4.08 -14.33
CA THR A 47 20.62 3.30 -13.35
C THR A 47 19.75 2.44 -12.44
N ALA A 48 18.43 2.45 -12.61
CA ALA A 48 17.52 1.62 -11.84
C ALA A 48 17.81 0.12 -12.07
N ASP A 49 17.82 -0.64 -10.98
CA ASP A 49 18.26 -2.04 -10.99
C ASP A 49 17.06 -2.99 -10.85
N ALA A 50 16.80 -3.74 -11.92
CA ALA A 50 15.73 -4.73 -11.99
C ALA A 50 15.91 -5.85 -10.95
N GLU A 51 17.14 -6.20 -10.58
CA GLU A 51 17.39 -7.23 -9.56
C GLU A 51 16.97 -6.76 -8.17
N ASN A 52 17.17 -5.49 -7.83
CA ASN A 52 16.69 -4.95 -6.55
C ASN A 52 15.16 -4.94 -6.48
N LEU A 53 14.49 -4.55 -7.57
CA LEU A 53 13.03 -4.65 -7.65
C LEU A 53 12.58 -6.12 -7.54
N GLN A 54 13.21 -7.03 -8.28
CA GLN A 54 12.91 -8.46 -8.23
C GLN A 54 12.99 -9.02 -6.80
N ARG A 55 13.99 -8.62 -6.01
CA ARG A 55 14.12 -9.04 -4.60
C ARG A 55 12.95 -8.56 -3.74
N LEU A 56 12.48 -7.33 -3.92
CA LEU A 56 11.30 -6.80 -3.21
C LEU A 56 10.03 -7.54 -3.62
N LEU A 57 9.84 -7.77 -4.92
CA LEU A 57 8.69 -8.51 -5.45
C LEU A 57 8.63 -9.91 -4.84
N ARG A 58 9.76 -10.63 -4.78
CA ARG A 58 9.84 -11.97 -4.17
C ARG A 58 9.50 -12.00 -2.69
N VAL A 59 9.93 -10.99 -1.92
CA VAL A 59 9.52 -10.88 -0.52
C VAL A 59 8.00 -10.79 -0.46
N LEU A 60 7.40 -9.89 -1.22
CA LEU A 60 5.96 -9.64 -1.21
C LEU A 60 5.13 -10.77 -1.83
N THR A 61 5.70 -11.56 -2.75
CA THR A 61 5.12 -12.83 -3.23
C THR A 61 4.90 -13.80 -2.07
N SER A 62 5.85 -13.91 -1.13
CA SER A 62 5.68 -14.78 0.05
C SER A 62 4.58 -14.32 1.02
N PHE A 63 4.09 -13.09 0.87
CA PHE A 63 2.94 -12.53 1.60
C PHE A 63 1.68 -12.42 0.72
N GLY A 64 1.68 -13.04 -0.45
CA GLY A 64 0.51 -13.13 -1.32
C GLY A 64 0.13 -11.83 -2.00
N VAL A 65 1.04 -10.84 -2.12
CA VAL A 65 0.79 -9.60 -2.88
C VAL A 65 0.94 -9.83 -4.38
N PHE A 66 1.90 -10.68 -4.77
CA PHE A 66 2.18 -11.03 -6.17
C PHE A 66 2.12 -12.54 -6.36
N SER A 67 1.76 -12.97 -7.57
CA SER A 67 1.99 -14.33 -8.08
C SER A 67 3.26 -14.33 -8.92
N GLU A 68 4.14 -15.31 -8.70
CA GLU A 68 5.39 -15.49 -9.45
C GLU A 68 5.21 -16.57 -10.52
N HIS A 69 5.69 -16.28 -11.73
CA HIS A 69 5.69 -17.18 -12.87
C HIS A 69 7.12 -17.34 -13.38
N LEU A 70 7.51 -18.58 -13.65
CA LEU A 70 8.83 -18.90 -14.21
C LEU A 70 8.69 -19.13 -15.70
N ASP A 71 9.32 -18.28 -16.51
CA ASP A 71 9.44 -18.56 -17.93
C ASP A 71 10.57 -19.57 -18.15
N THR A 72 10.19 -20.77 -18.60
CA THR A 72 11.11 -21.89 -18.85
C THR A 72 11.40 -22.07 -20.35
N THR A 73 10.89 -21.18 -21.20
CA THR A 73 10.97 -21.30 -22.66
C THR A 73 12.30 -20.80 -23.25
N SER A 74 13.12 -20.10 -22.48
CA SER A 74 14.45 -19.64 -22.89
C SER A 74 15.50 -20.76 -22.75
N SER A 75 15.52 -21.65 -23.75
CA SER A 75 16.58 -22.64 -23.95
C SER A 75 17.87 -22.00 -24.51
N SER A 76 18.47 -21.07 -23.76
CA SER A 76 19.85 -20.64 -23.96
C SER A 76 20.70 -21.09 -22.77
N SER A 77 21.93 -21.50 -23.06
CA SER A 77 22.87 -22.23 -22.18
C SER A 77 23.42 -21.45 -20.97
N SER A 78 22.75 -20.37 -20.56
CA SER A 78 23.01 -19.61 -19.33
C SER A 78 21.75 -19.66 -18.45
N SER A 79 21.72 -20.65 -17.56
CA SER A 79 20.55 -21.12 -16.81
C SER A 79 20.06 -20.18 -15.70
N THR A 80 19.26 -19.17 -16.05
CA THR A 80 18.33 -18.53 -15.11
C THR A 80 16.99 -18.29 -15.80
N SER A 81 15.97 -19.06 -15.41
CA SER A 81 14.57 -18.82 -15.81
C SER A 81 14.17 -17.39 -15.41
N GLU A 82 13.61 -16.62 -16.34
CA GLU A 82 13.15 -15.25 -16.08
C GLU A 82 11.91 -15.31 -15.17
N ARG A 83 11.92 -14.55 -14.07
CA ARG A 83 10.78 -14.43 -13.16
C ARG A 83 9.86 -13.31 -13.62
N ARG A 84 8.58 -13.63 -13.70
CA ARG A 84 7.51 -12.69 -14.08
C ARG A 84 6.46 -12.63 -12.98
N TYR A 85 5.84 -11.48 -12.82
CA TYR A 85 4.94 -11.19 -11.70
C TYR A 85 3.61 -10.66 -12.20
N CYS A 86 2.52 -11.09 -11.60
CA CYS A 86 1.22 -10.43 -11.69
C CYS A 86 0.67 -10.19 -10.27
N LEU A 87 -0.33 -9.32 -10.15
CA LEU A 87 -0.98 -9.00 -8.87
C LEU A 87 -1.95 -10.12 -8.47
N THR A 88 -1.94 -10.50 -7.20
CA THR A 88 -3.06 -11.29 -6.64
C THR A 88 -4.26 -10.38 -6.38
N GLU A 89 -5.37 -10.91 -5.86
CA GLU A 89 -6.48 -10.09 -5.36
C GLU A 89 -6.02 -9.07 -4.31
N VAL A 90 -5.09 -9.46 -3.42
CA VAL A 90 -4.50 -8.54 -2.42
C VAL A 90 -3.69 -7.45 -3.12
N GLY A 91 -2.83 -7.81 -4.07
CA GLY A 91 -2.04 -6.84 -4.83
C GLY A 91 -2.89 -5.84 -5.62
N GLN A 92 -4.02 -6.29 -6.16
CA GLN A 92 -4.95 -5.43 -6.91
C GLN A 92 -5.56 -4.32 -6.05
N THR A 93 -5.71 -4.52 -4.74
CA THR A 93 -6.19 -3.46 -3.83
C THR A 93 -5.26 -2.25 -3.77
N LEU A 94 -4.00 -2.40 -4.19
CA LEU A 94 -2.99 -1.35 -4.19
C LEU A 94 -3.01 -0.51 -5.47
N VAL A 95 -3.73 -0.94 -6.52
CA VAL A 95 -3.77 -0.25 -7.81
C VAL A 95 -4.68 0.96 -7.72
N SER A 96 -4.15 2.14 -7.99
CA SER A 96 -4.93 3.36 -8.14
C SER A 96 -5.32 3.54 -9.61
N PHE A 97 -6.63 3.49 -9.90
CA PHE A 97 -7.15 3.65 -11.27
C PHE A 97 -7.38 5.11 -11.67
N ASP A 98 -7.55 5.97 -10.67
CA ASP A 98 -7.84 7.38 -10.81
C ASP A 98 -7.23 8.10 -9.60
N GLU A 99 -6.56 9.23 -9.83
CA GLU A 99 -6.05 10.07 -8.75
C GLU A 99 -7.18 10.56 -7.83
N SER A 100 -8.42 10.64 -8.33
CA SER A 100 -9.61 10.99 -7.52
C SER A 100 -10.11 9.86 -6.61
N CYS A 101 -9.71 8.61 -6.88
CA CYS A 101 -10.16 7.42 -6.15
C CYS A 101 -8.96 6.66 -5.57
N PRO A 102 -8.62 6.89 -4.30
CA PRO A 102 -7.47 6.25 -3.66
C PRO A 102 -7.62 4.73 -3.61
N SER A 103 -6.49 4.04 -3.77
CA SER A 103 -6.36 2.62 -3.48
C SER A 103 -5.97 2.37 -2.01
N HIS A 104 -5.88 1.12 -1.57
CA HIS A 104 -5.26 0.79 -0.28
C HIS A 104 -3.78 1.24 -0.21
N GLY A 105 -3.14 1.49 -1.34
CA GLY A 105 -1.79 2.08 -1.39
C GLY A 105 -1.70 3.43 -0.68
N ALA A 106 -2.72 4.29 -0.81
CA ALA A 106 -2.75 5.58 -0.12
C ALA A 106 -2.72 5.42 1.41
N TYR A 107 -3.45 4.42 1.92
CA TYR A 107 -3.44 4.06 3.34
C TYR A 107 -2.07 3.55 3.80
N VAL A 108 -1.42 2.70 3.01
CA VAL A 108 -0.06 2.22 3.29
C VAL A 108 0.91 3.40 3.40
N LEU A 109 0.89 4.32 2.44
CA LEU A 109 1.77 5.50 2.45
C LEU A 109 1.52 6.38 3.69
N GLN A 110 0.25 6.63 4.01
CA GLN A 110 -0.10 7.47 5.15
C GLN A 110 0.40 6.89 6.47
N HIS A 111 0.26 5.57 6.68
CA HIS A 111 0.69 4.91 7.92
C HIS A 111 2.20 4.72 8.05
N HIS A 112 2.94 4.87 6.96
CA HIS A 112 4.40 4.75 6.91
C HIS A 112 5.10 6.08 6.63
N GLN A 113 4.42 7.20 6.92
CA GLN A 113 5.08 8.50 6.94
C GLN A 113 6.05 8.62 8.11
N GLU A 114 7.06 9.47 7.94
CA GLU A 114 8.12 9.65 8.93
C GLU A 114 7.59 10.02 10.33
N THR A 115 6.60 10.90 10.40
CA THR A 115 5.99 11.38 11.65
C THR A 115 5.36 10.25 12.48
N LEU A 116 4.72 9.28 11.82
CA LEU A 116 4.18 8.08 12.49
C LEU A 116 5.30 7.08 12.83
N LEU A 117 6.24 6.88 11.91
CA LEU A 117 7.33 5.92 12.12
C LEU A 117 8.21 6.30 13.31
N LYS A 118 8.41 7.59 13.56
CA LYS A 118 9.16 8.09 14.73
C LYS A 118 8.47 7.80 16.07
N ALA A 119 7.17 7.54 16.08
CA ALA A 119 6.42 7.22 17.30
C ALA A 119 6.61 5.76 17.75
N TRP A 120 6.84 4.82 16.82
CA TRP A 120 6.91 3.38 17.13
C TRP A 120 7.96 2.98 18.17
N PRO A 121 9.19 3.55 18.20
CA PRO A 121 10.16 3.25 19.25
C PRO A 121 9.67 3.60 20.67
N PHE A 122 8.70 4.51 20.79
CA PHE A 122 8.15 4.98 22.06
C PHE A 122 6.88 4.23 22.49
N LEU A 123 6.46 3.17 21.79
CA LEU A 123 5.30 2.38 22.22
C LEU A 123 5.36 1.92 23.68
N HIS A 124 6.56 1.58 24.16
CA HIS A 124 6.77 1.17 25.55
C HIS A 124 6.36 2.25 26.57
N THR A 125 6.41 3.54 26.20
CA THR A 125 6.03 4.63 27.12
C THR A 125 4.54 4.63 27.41
N ALA A 126 3.69 4.18 26.46
CA ALA A 126 2.25 4.09 26.68
C ALA A 126 1.87 3.05 27.74
N ILE A 127 2.73 2.05 27.98
CA ILE A 127 2.56 1.06 29.06
C ILE A 127 2.90 1.69 30.41
N LEU A 128 3.93 2.55 30.44
CA LEU A 128 4.41 3.21 31.65
C LEU A 128 3.54 4.42 32.05
N ASP A 129 2.95 5.09 31.06
CA ASP A 129 2.16 6.28 31.22
C ASP A 129 1.05 6.31 30.16
N ALA A 130 -0.17 5.94 30.58
CA ALA A 130 -1.34 5.92 29.71
C ALA A 130 -1.94 7.32 29.45
N SER A 131 -1.41 8.38 30.08
CA SER A 131 -1.95 9.74 29.91
C SER A 131 -1.55 10.37 28.58
N THR A 132 -0.47 9.90 27.95
CA THR A 132 0.10 10.49 26.74
C THR A 132 0.45 9.41 25.71
N GLU A 133 -0.13 9.50 24.52
CA GLU A 133 0.17 8.57 23.42
C GLU A 133 1.58 8.79 22.83
N PRO A 134 2.23 7.76 22.27
CA PRO A 134 3.59 7.85 21.71
C PRO A 134 3.73 8.91 20.62
N PHE A 135 2.69 9.09 19.80
CA PHE A 135 2.69 10.12 18.76
C PHE A 135 2.79 11.53 19.37
N ALA A 136 1.97 11.83 20.37
CA ALA A 136 1.98 13.11 21.06
C ALA A 136 3.30 13.37 21.78
N ARG A 137 3.92 12.33 22.35
CA ARG A 137 5.24 12.44 22.97
C ARG A 137 6.33 12.87 21.99
N VAL A 138 6.30 12.35 20.77
CA VAL A 138 7.31 12.63 19.75
C VAL A 138 7.03 13.94 19.01
N ASN A 139 5.77 14.25 18.76
CA ASN A 139 5.36 15.36 17.89
C ASN A 139 4.78 16.56 18.65
N GLY A 140 4.67 16.48 19.98
CA GLY A 140 4.18 17.55 20.86
C GLY A 140 2.66 17.63 20.98
N GLU A 141 1.91 16.90 20.18
CA GLU A 141 0.45 16.94 20.14
C GLU A 141 -0.16 15.64 19.58
N PRO A 142 -1.43 15.32 19.90
CA PRO A 142 -2.11 14.14 19.38
C PRO A 142 -2.21 14.13 17.85
N ALA A 143 -2.23 12.93 17.26
CA ALA A 143 -2.23 12.76 15.80
C ALA A 143 -3.35 13.54 15.09
N TYR A 144 -4.57 13.50 15.62
CA TYR A 144 -5.70 14.20 15.01
C TYR A 144 -5.53 15.73 15.02
N GLN A 145 -4.97 16.29 16.11
CA GLN A 145 -4.68 17.73 16.17
C GLN A 145 -3.55 18.10 15.21
N TYR A 146 -2.52 17.27 15.14
CA TYR A 146 -1.38 17.46 14.25
C TYR A 146 -1.82 17.56 12.78
N TYR A 147 -2.61 16.58 12.30
CA TYR A 147 -3.12 16.61 10.93
C TYR A 147 -4.13 17.74 10.74
N GLY A 148 -5.01 18.01 11.71
CA GLY A 148 -6.04 19.04 11.62
C GLY A 148 -5.51 20.48 11.51
N LYS A 149 -4.24 20.74 11.89
CA LYS A 149 -3.61 22.06 11.76
C LYS A 149 -3.10 22.38 10.35
N ASN A 150 -3.00 21.38 9.48
CA ASN A 150 -2.46 21.56 8.14
C ASN A 150 -3.42 20.95 7.11
N ASP A 151 -4.02 21.80 6.28
CA ASP A 151 -5.01 21.40 5.29
C ASP A 151 -4.51 20.33 4.31
N GLU A 152 -3.24 20.38 3.92
CA GLU A 152 -2.64 19.40 3.01
C GLU A 152 -2.49 18.04 3.69
N LEU A 153 -1.97 18.02 4.91
CA LEU A 153 -1.84 16.78 5.68
C LEU A 153 -3.20 16.17 6.03
N ASN A 154 -4.19 17.01 6.36
CA ASN A 154 -5.55 16.57 6.62
C ASN A 154 -6.20 15.98 5.37
N LYS A 155 -6.07 16.63 4.21
CA LYS A 155 -6.55 16.11 2.93
C LYS A 155 -5.88 14.79 2.56
N ASN A 156 -4.58 14.67 2.76
CA ASN A 156 -3.84 13.43 2.51
C ASN A 156 -4.31 12.30 3.44
N MET A 157 -4.58 12.61 4.71
CA MET A 157 -5.16 11.64 5.64
C MET A 157 -6.56 11.19 5.19
N GLN A 158 -7.45 12.12 4.83
CA GLN A 158 -8.80 11.81 4.37
C GLN A 158 -8.79 11.00 3.06
N TYR A 159 -7.89 11.35 2.13
CA TYR A 159 -7.64 10.60 0.91
C TYR A 159 -7.17 9.17 1.22
N ALA A 160 -6.24 8.99 2.15
CA ALA A 160 -5.81 7.67 2.58
C ALA A 160 -6.95 6.86 3.23
N MET A 161 -7.83 7.51 4.01
CA MET A 161 -8.99 6.84 4.64
C MET A 161 -10.02 6.39 3.62
N SER A 162 -10.32 7.21 2.61
CA SER A 162 -11.27 6.84 1.57
C SER A 162 -10.80 5.66 0.72
N GLY A 163 -9.48 5.45 0.60
CA GLY A 163 -8.89 4.30 -0.08
C GLY A 163 -9.18 2.95 0.58
N VAL A 164 -9.61 2.97 1.84
CA VAL A 164 -10.05 1.78 2.59
C VAL A 164 -11.57 1.76 2.74
N SER A 165 -12.18 2.88 3.13
CA SER A 165 -13.61 2.92 3.44
C SER A 165 -14.49 2.77 2.21
N VAL A 166 -14.12 3.34 1.05
CA VAL A 166 -14.94 3.26 -0.17
C VAL A 166 -15.04 1.83 -0.70
N PRO A 167 -13.93 1.09 -0.91
CA PRO A 167 -14.02 -0.32 -1.32
C PRO A 167 -14.78 -1.18 -0.31
N TYR A 168 -14.57 -0.94 0.99
CA TYR A 168 -15.29 -1.64 2.05
C TYR A 168 -16.80 -1.41 1.98
N MET A 169 -17.23 -0.15 1.88
CA MET A 169 -18.65 0.18 1.80
C MET A 169 -19.30 -0.35 0.53
N LYS A 170 -18.59 -0.34 -0.61
CA LYS A 170 -19.06 -0.99 -1.84
C LYS A 170 -19.24 -2.49 -1.65
N ALA A 171 -18.30 -3.17 -1.00
CA ALA A 171 -18.38 -4.59 -0.72
C ALA A 171 -19.53 -4.93 0.25
N LEU A 172 -19.69 -4.15 1.33
CA LEU A 172 -20.75 -4.31 2.31
C LEU A 172 -22.14 -4.18 1.65
N LEU A 173 -22.36 -3.10 0.89
CA LEU A 173 -23.63 -2.90 0.20
C LEU A 173 -23.86 -3.95 -0.90
N GLY A 174 -22.79 -4.37 -1.59
CA GLY A 174 -22.83 -5.40 -2.62
C GLY A 174 -23.03 -6.82 -2.09
N SER A 175 -22.73 -7.10 -0.82
CA SER A 175 -22.91 -8.42 -0.21
C SER A 175 -24.36 -8.75 0.14
N GLY A 176 -25.30 -7.85 -0.18
CA GLY A 176 -26.71 -7.98 0.20
C GLY A 176 -27.02 -7.49 1.61
N TYR A 177 -26.18 -6.63 2.20
CA TYR A 177 -26.51 -5.97 3.46
C TYR A 177 -27.71 -5.04 3.28
N ASP A 178 -28.80 -5.35 3.98
CA ASP A 178 -30.09 -4.64 3.94
C ASP A 178 -30.37 -3.85 5.23
N GLY A 179 -29.43 -3.80 6.18
CA GLY A 179 -29.65 -3.14 7.48
C GLY A 179 -29.85 -1.62 7.42
N PHE A 180 -29.72 -1.00 6.24
CA PHE A 180 -30.11 0.39 5.98
C PHE A 180 -31.50 0.52 5.35
N GLU A 181 -32.17 -0.56 4.97
CA GLU A 181 -33.50 -0.52 4.39
C GLU A 181 -34.52 0.07 5.38
N GLY A 182 -35.30 1.05 4.93
CA GLY A 182 -36.28 1.74 5.75
C GLY A 182 -35.69 2.73 6.78
N VAL A 183 -34.36 2.88 6.85
CA VAL A 183 -33.71 3.90 7.70
C VAL A 183 -34.02 5.29 7.15
N LYS A 184 -34.72 6.11 7.95
CA LYS A 184 -35.07 7.49 7.58
C LYS A 184 -33.97 8.50 7.86
N THR A 185 -33.11 8.21 8.83
CA THR A 185 -32.02 9.09 9.24
C THR A 185 -30.84 8.23 9.66
N LEU A 186 -29.73 8.39 8.96
CA LEU A 186 -28.45 7.78 9.27
C LEU A 186 -27.50 8.91 9.65
N VAL A 187 -26.85 8.78 10.80
CA VAL A 187 -25.83 9.73 11.25
C VAL A 187 -24.50 8.98 11.28
N ASP A 188 -23.58 9.39 10.42
CA ASP A 188 -22.21 8.88 10.42
C ASP A 188 -21.36 9.75 11.36
N VAL A 189 -21.14 9.25 12.57
CA VAL A 189 -20.40 9.99 13.59
C VAL A 189 -18.91 9.81 13.35
N GLY A 190 -18.26 10.84 12.81
CA GLY A 190 -16.83 10.82 12.49
C GLY A 190 -16.49 10.25 11.10
N GLY A 191 -17.51 10.11 10.23
CA GLY A 191 -17.33 9.84 8.80
C GLY A 191 -17.02 11.08 7.96
#